data_AF-F0RVB2-F1
#
_entry.id   AF-F0RVB2-F1
#
_cell.length_a   1.000
_cell.length_b   1.000
_cell.length_c   1.000
_cell.angle_alpha   90.00
_cell.angle_beta   90.00
_cell.angle_gamma   90.00
#
_symmetry.space_group_name_H-M   'P 1'
#
loop_
_entity.id
_entity.type
_entity.pdbx_description
1 polymer ?
#
loop_
_entity_poly.entity_id
_entity_poly.type
_entity_poly.pdbx_seq_one_letter_code
_entity_poly.pdbx_strand_id
1 'polypeptide(L)'
;MGYYLDFSKLDLHFLKHRLSEENLIPSHLSLREALDENFLKIHSLGITTLAELRARLGNAKAIEKLSKESSIESGYLKLLNRVLNGCLPKPVRLIEYANQEAGPLAALQAIGLGDSFSYWNAAHLKKEREVLSSKLGVGMEALTSLACLCDLSRIQWVSPLFACLLFEGGYASVQEISNAKPKPLVQAVAEANERLLLFKGKIGEKDMARLIYCATLLYAELER
;
A
#
# COMPACT_ATOMS: atom_id res chain seq x y z
N MET A 1 -4.73 -11.55 7.53
CA MET A 1 -5.31 -10.27 7.92
C MET A 1 -4.24 -9.54 8.72
N GLY A 2 -3.92 -8.32 8.32
CA GLY A 2 -2.64 -7.67 8.62
C GLY A 2 -2.29 -6.53 7.66
N TYR A 3 -1.22 -5.79 7.97
CA TYR A 3 -0.85 -4.57 7.23
C TYR A 3 -0.65 -4.80 5.72
N TYR A 4 -0.15 -5.98 5.33
CA TYR A 4 0.20 -6.35 3.96
C TYR A 4 -0.79 -7.34 3.32
N LEU A 5 -0.79 -7.35 1.99
CA LEU A 5 -1.30 -8.48 1.21
C LEU A 5 -0.54 -9.76 1.59
N ASP A 6 -1.29 -10.84 1.79
CA ASP A 6 -0.73 -12.14 2.13
C ASP A 6 -0.26 -12.88 0.86
N PHE A 7 0.99 -12.64 0.48
CA PHE A 7 1.59 -13.24 -0.71
C PHE A 7 1.67 -14.77 -0.68
N SER A 8 1.52 -15.40 0.49
CA SER A 8 1.46 -16.86 0.59
C SER A 8 0.13 -17.43 0.09
N LYS A 9 -0.92 -16.60 0.04
CA LYS A 9 -2.27 -16.97 -0.40
C LYS A 9 -2.62 -16.48 -1.80
N LEU A 10 -1.77 -15.62 -2.39
CA LEU A 10 -1.96 -15.08 -3.72
C LEU A 10 -1.12 -15.88 -4.72
N ASP A 11 -1.76 -16.31 -5.79
CA ASP A 11 -1.14 -17.08 -6.86
C ASP A 11 -0.61 -16.17 -7.99
N LEU A 12 0.00 -16.80 -8.99
CA LEU A 12 0.44 -16.09 -10.20
C LEU A 12 -0.72 -15.54 -11.04
N HIS A 13 -1.92 -16.13 -10.96
CA HIS A 13 -3.09 -15.63 -11.69
C HIS A 13 -3.50 -14.24 -11.19
N PHE A 14 -3.48 -14.02 -9.88
CA PHE A 14 -3.71 -12.70 -9.29
C PHE A 14 -2.81 -11.63 -9.92
N LEU A 15 -1.48 -11.85 -9.94
CA LEU A 15 -0.55 -10.84 -10.47
C LEU A 15 -0.69 -10.68 -11.99
N LYS A 16 -0.95 -11.77 -12.70
CA LYS A 16 -1.19 -11.73 -14.15
C LYS A 16 -2.43 -10.90 -14.49
N HIS A 17 -3.55 -11.15 -13.82
CA HIS A 17 -4.79 -10.39 -14.00
C HIS A 17 -4.58 -8.90 -13.68
N ARG A 18 -3.84 -8.60 -12.61
CA ARG A 18 -3.43 -7.23 -12.29
C ARG A 18 -2.67 -6.57 -13.44
N LEU A 19 -1.67 -7.25 -14.01
CA LEU A 19 -0.87 -6.72 -15.12
C LEU A 19 -1.66 -6.54 -16.43
N SER A 20 -2.65 -7.41 -16.69
CA SER A 20 -3.47 -7.31 -17.91
C SER A 20 -4.57 -6.25 -17.80
N GLU A 21 -5.32 -6.24 -16.70
CA GLU A 21 -6.56 -5.47 -16.57
C GLU A 21 -6.35 -4.07 -15.96
N GLU A 22 -5.34 -3.89 -15.10
CA GLU A 22 -5.15 -2.60 -14.46
C GLU A 22 -4.71 -1.52 -15.44
N ASN A 23 -5.10 -0.28 -15.18
CA ASN A 23 -4.46 0.87 -15.79
C ASN A 23 -3.03 1.00 -15.25
N LEU A 24 -2.07 0.28 -15.83
CA LEU A 24 -0.67 0.36 -15.43
C LEU A 24 -0.10 1.78 -15.63
N ILE A 25 0.92 2.13 -14.84
CA ILE A 25 1.72 3.32 -15.14
C ILE A 25 2.55 3.07 -16.41
N PRO A 26 2.89 4.12 -17.19
CA PRO A 26 3.53 3.95 -18.49
C PRO A 26 4.80 3.09 -18.46
N SER A 27 5.62 3.23 -17.42
CA SER A 27 6.87 2.47 -17.24
C SER A 27 6.67 0.98 -16.96
N HIS A 28 5.44 0.52 -16.69
CA HIS A 28 5.10 -0.87 -16.42
C HIS A 28 4.43 -1.55 -17.62
N LEU A 29 4.08 -0.80 -18.68
CA LEU A 29 3.31 -1.34 -19.82
C LEU A 29 4.03 -2.48 -20.55
N SER A 30 5.36 -2.46 -20.61
CA SER A 30 6.14 -3.54 -21.24
C SER A 30 6.00 -4.90 -20.54
N LEU A 31 5.48 -4.95 -19.30
CA LEU A 31 5.17 -6.23 -18.65
C LEU A 31 4.04 -7.01 -19.35
N ARG A 32 3.23 -6.33 -20.17
CA ARG A 32 2.18 -6.96 -20.98
C ARG A 32 2.74 -7.70 -22.18
N GLU A 33 3.95 -7.36 -22.63
CA GLU A 33 4.61 -8.04 -23.73
C GLU A 33 4.98 -9.47 -23.29
N ALA A 34 4.51 -10.46 -24.03
CA ALA A 34 4.68 -11.89 -23.72
C ALA A 34 4.23 -12.29 -22.30
N LEU A 35 3.23 -11.59 -21.72
CA LEU A 35 2.75 -11.83 -20.35
C LEU A 35 2.38 -13.30 -20.11
N ASP A 36 1.57 -13.88 -21.01
CA ASP A 36 1.14 -15.28 -20.92
C ASP A 36 2.31 -16.25 -20.95
N GLU A 37 3.21 -16.08 -21.92
CA GLU A 37 4.38 -16.93 -22.11
C GLU A 37 5.33 -16.86 -20.91
N ASN A 38 5.60 -15.66 -20.40
CA ASN A 38 6.48 -15.45 -19.26
C ASN A 38 5.89 -16.06 -17.98
N PHE A 39 4.59 -15.93 -17.75
CA PHE A 39 3.94 -16.55 -16.59
C PHE A 39 3.89 -18.08 -16.70
N LEU A 40 3.73 -18.65 -17.90
CA LEU A 40 3.86 -20.09 -18.11
C LEU A 40 5.28 -20.60 -17.82
N LYS A 41 6.31 -19.87 -18.26
CA LYS A 41 7.73 -20.17 -17.96
C LYS A 41 8.05 -20.08 -16.47
N ILE A 42 7.46 -19.13 -15.76
CA ILE A 42 7.61 -19.03 -14.29
C ILE A 42 6.92 -20.22 -13.61
N HIS A 43 5.69 -20.55 -14.03
CA HIS A 43 4.92 -21.64 -13.46
C HIS A 43 5.57 -23.02 -13.69
N SER A 44 6.19 -23.25 -14.87
CA SER A 44 6.87 -24.52 -15.16
C SER A 44 8.09 -24.78 -14.27
N LEU A 45 8.62 -23.75 -13.60
CA LEU A 45 9.68 -23.86 -12.59
C LEU A 45 9.14 -24.16 -11.19
N GLY A 46 7.86 -24.52 -11.07
CA GLY A 46 7.20 -24.86 -9.80
C GLY A 46 6.89 -23.64 -8.92
N ILE A 47 6.96 -22.42 -9.46
CA ILE A 47 6.57 -21.20 -8.75
C ILE A 47 5.07 -21.04 -8.91
N THR A 48 4.33 -21.06 -7.80
CA THR A 48 2.86 -21.03 -7.80
C THR A 48 2.30 -19.84 -7.04
N THR A 49 3.02 -19.34 -6.03
CA THR A 49 2.60 -18.21 -5.20
C THR A 49 3.44 -16.95 -5.42
N LEU A 50 2.89 -15.80 -5.04
CA LEU A 50 3.63 -14.54 -5.06
C LEU A 50 4.78 -14.51 -4.06
N ALA A 51 4.68 -15.23 -2.94
CA ALA A 51 5.75 -15.36 -1.97
C ALA A 51 6.97 -16.07 -2.59
N GLU A 52 6.73 -17.18 -3.31
CA GLU A 52 7.77 -17.93 -4.03
C GLU A 52 8.39 -17.08 -5.15
N LEU A 53 7.55 -16.41 -5.96
CA LEU A 53 8.03 -15.53 -7.02
C LEU A 53 8.91 -14.41 -6.45
N ARG A 54 8.47 -13.77 -5.37
CA ARG A 54 9.24 -12.72 -4.69
C ARG A 54 10.58 -13.22 -4.19
N ALA A 55 10.62 -14.43 -3.61
CA ALA A 55 11.88 -15.03 -3.16
C ALA A 55 12.84 -15.28 -4.33
N ARG A 56 12.33 -15.72 -5.48
CA ARG A 56 13.11 -15.94 -6.71
C ARG A 56 13.56 -14.66 -7.40
N LEU A 57 12.96 -13.52 -7.07
CA LEU A 57 13.32 -12.18 -7.57
C LEU A 57 14.08 -11.31 -6.55
N GLY A 58 14.37 -11.84 -5.35
CA GLY A 58 14.71 -11.03 -4.17
C GLY A 58 15.99 -10.17 -4.27
N ASN A 59 16.89 -10.44 -5.21
CA ASN A 59 18.07 -9.63 -5.47
C ASN A 59 18.60 -9.84 -6.89
N ALA A 60 19.60 -9.06 -7.30
CA ALA A 60 20.19 -9.13 -8.63
C ALA A 60 20.68 -10.55 -9.00
N LYS A 61 21.33 -11.27 -8.07
CA LYS A 61 21.80 -12.64 -8.33
C LYS A 61 20.65 -13.61 -8.55
N ALA A 62 19.58 -13.50 -7.75
CA ALA A 62 18.38 -14.32 -7.89
C ALA A 62 17.67 -14.06 -9.22
N ILE A 63 17.58 -12.80 -9.64
CA ILE A 63 17.03 -12.41 -10.94
C ILE A 63 17.84 -13.00 -12.10
N GLU A 64 19.18 -12.88 -12.08
CA GLU A 64 20.03 -13.47 -13.13
C GLU A 64 19.92 -15.01 -13.17
N LYS A 65 19.77 -15.65 -12.01
CA LYS A 65 19.53 -17.09 -11.93
C LYS A 65 18.18 -17.46 -12.57
N LEU A 66 17.11 -16.78 -12.18
CA LEU A 66 15.77 -17.03 -12.72
C LEU A 66 15.72 -16.77 -14.24
N SER A 67 16.34 -15.68 -14.71
CA SER A 67 16.49 -15.34 -16.13
C SER A 67 17.04 -16.51 -16.95
N LYS A 68 18.11 -17.15 -16.46
CA LYS A 68 18.72 -18.31 -17.13
C LYS A 68 17.84 -19.55 -17.10
N GLU A 69 17.18 -19.82 -15.97
CA GLU A 69 16.33 -21.00 -15.79
C GLU A 69 15.03 -20.91 -16.60
N SER A 70 14.44 -19.72 -16.69
CA SER A 70 13.16 -19.49 -17.38
C SER A 70 13.32 -19.01 -18.82
N SER A 71 14.53 -18.64 -19.24
CA SER A 71 14.78 -17.92 -20.50
C SER A 71 13.93 -16.65 -20.64
N ILE A 72 13.71 -15.93 -19.54
CA ILE A 72 13.03 -14.63 -19.52
C ILE A 72 14.09 -13.54 -19.37
N GLU A 73 13.96 -12.46 -20.12
CA GLU A 73 14.91 -11.36 -20.06
C GLU A 73 15.03 -10.76 -18.64
N SER A 74 16.26 -10.51 -18.19
CA SER A 74 16.55 -9.91 -16.88
C SER A 74 15.87 -8.54 -16.70
N GLY A 75 15.73 -7.75 -17.76
CA GLY A 75 15.00 -6.48 -17.75
C GLY A 75 13.54 -6.64 -17.34
N TYR A 76 12.84 -7.61 -17.94
CA TYR A 76 11.47 -7.97 -17.61
C TYR A 76 11.34 -8.40 -16.14
N LEU A 77 12.21 -9.30 -15.67
CA LEU A 77 12.19 -9.79 -14.29
C LEU A 77 12.48 -8.69 -13.25
N LYS A 78 13.38 -7.75 -13.57
CA LYS A 78 13.64 -6.56 -12.73
C LYS A 78 12.41 -5.68 -12.60
N LEU A 79 11.69 -5.46 -13.71
CA LEU A 79 10.46 -4.67 -13.72
C LEU A 79 9.33 -5.40 -12.97
N LEU A 80 9.18 -6.70 -13.16
CA LEU A 80 8.23 -7.54 -12.43
C LEU A 80 8.49 -7.49 -10.92
N ASN A 81 9.76 -7.60 -10.51
CA ASN A 81 10.15 -7.47 -9.11
C ASN A 81 9.79 -6.10 -8.52
N ARG A 82 9.90 -5.03 -9.31
CA ARG A 82 9.51 -3.68 -8.87
C ARG A 82 8.00 -3.59 -8.65
N VAL A 83 7.19 -4.11 -9.56
CA VAL A 83 5.73 -4.13 -9.42
C VAL A 83 5.32 -4.95 -8.20
N LEU A 84 5.91 -6.15 -8.05
CA LEU A 84 5.61 -7.06 -6.96
C LEU A 84 5.93 -6.43 -5.59
N ASN A 85 7.10 -5.81 -5.44
CA ASN A 85 7.44 -5.11 -4.20
C ASN A 85 6.65 -3.81 -4.00
N GLY A 86 6.15 -3.18 -5.07
CA GLY A 86 5.26 -2.03 -4.97
C GLY A 86 3.94 -2.36 -4.27
N CYS A 87 3.51 -3.62 -4.32
CA CYS A 87 2.30 -4.11 -3.63
C CYS A 87 2.51 -4.27 -2.10
N LEU A 88 3.72 -4.01 -1.60
CA LEU A 88 4.09 -4.07 -0.18
C LEU A 88 4.61 -2.68 0.25
N PRO A 89 3.72 -1.72 0.57
CA PRO A 89 4.14 -0.37 0.91
C PRO A 89 5.09 -0.33 2.10
N LYS A 90 6.11 0.52 2.04
CA LYS A 90 7.00 0.68 3.18
C LYS A 90 6.23 1.27 4.36
N PRO A 91 6.46 0.81 5.60
CA PRO A 91 5.90 1.46 6.77
C PRO A 91 6.31 2.93 6.80
N VAL A 92 5.36 3.78 7.14
CA VAL A 92 5.52 5.22 7.25
C VAL A 92 5.81 5.55 8.71
N ARG A 93 6.85 6.34 9.00
CA ARG A 93 7.05 6.83 10.37
C ARG A 93 5.89 7.74 10.75
N LEU A 94 5.34 7.59 11.94
CA LEU A 94 4.16 8.37 12.35
C LEU A 94 4.45 9.89 12.36
N ILE A 95 5.71 10.27 12.60
CA ILE A 95 6.17 11.67 12.56
C ILE A 95 6.12 12.30 11.16
N GLU A 96 6.01 11.50 10.11
CA GLU A 96 5.95 11.99 8.72
C GLU A 96 4.54 12.39 8.30
N TYR A 97 3.52 12.01 9.07
CA TYR A 97 2.17 12.51 8.86
C TYR A 97 2.12 13.99 9.26
N ALA A 98 1.57 14.81 8.36
CA ALA A 98 1.40 16.23 8.61
C ALA A 98 0.40 16.48 9.76
N ASN A 99 0.57 17.62 10.43
CA ASN A 99 -0.35 18.14 11.44
C ASN A 99 -0.61 17.20 12.65
N GLN A 100 0.32 16.29 12.94
CA GLN A 100 0.24 15.43 14.12
C GLN A 100 0.90 16.10 15.33
N GLU A 101 0.30 15.92 16.51
CA GLU A 101 0.85 16.42 17.76
C GLU A 101 2.09 15.63 18.22
N ALA A 102 3.14 16.33 18.61
CA ALA A 102 4.41 15.70 19.00
C ALA A 102 4.30 14.83 20.27
N GLY A 103 3.43 15.20 21.22
CA GLY A 103 3.26 14.49 22.49
C GLY A 103 2.79 13.03 22.31
N PRO A 104 1.63 12.79 21.68
CA PRO A 104 1.16 11.45 21.34
C PRO A 104 2.19 10.62 20.57
N LEU A 105 2.85 11.23 19.58
CA LEU A 105 3.85 10.54 18.77
C LEU A 105 5.07 10.09 19.59
N ALA A 106 5.55 10.93 20.50
CA ALA A 106 6.68 10.57 21.39
C ALA A 106 6.31 9.42 22.32
N ALA A 107 5.08 9.41 22.88
CA ALA A 107 4.61 8.34 23.75
C ALA A 107 4.51 6.98 23.02
N LEU A 108 4.01 7.00 21.78
CA LEU A 108 3.94 5.80 20.94
C LEU A 108 5.32 5.30 20.51
N GLN A 109 6.22 6.21 20.12
CA GLN A 109 7.60 5.88 19.76
C GLN A 109 8.35 5.22 20.93
N ALA A 110 8.13 5.69 22.16
CA ALA A 110 8.77 5.15 23.36
C ALA A 110 8.42 3.67 23.66
N ILE A 111 7.28 3.19 23.14
CA ILE A 111 6.84 1.80 23.29
C ILE A 111 7.02 0.98 21.99
N GLY A 112 7.74 1.51 21.00
CA GLY A 112 8.03 0.82 19.74
C GLY A 112 6.92 0.91 18.68
N LEU A 113 5.95 1.80 18.84
CA LEU A 113 4.88 2.05 17.86
C LEU A 113 5.17 3.32 17.05
N GLY A 114 6.36 3.37 16.44
CA GLY A 114 6.88 4.56 15.75
C GLY A 114 6.52 4.67 14.27
N ASP A 115 5.93 3.62 13.70
CA ASP A 115 5.56 3.56 12.28
C ASP A 115 4.18 2.93 12.07
N SER A 116 3.66 3.09 10.85
CA SER A 116 2.32 2.66 10.48
C SER A 116 2.11 1.16 10.60
N PHE A 117 3.16 0.36 10.43
CA PHE A 117 3.07 -1.10 10.53
C PHE A 117 2.97 -1.54 11.99
N SER A 118 3.89 -1.06 12.83
CA SER A 118 3.90 -1.34 14.27
C SER A 118 2.62 -0.84 14.93
N TYR A 119 2.19 0.38 14.60
CA TYR A 119 0.94 0.96 15.10
C TYR A 119 -0.28 0.15 14.67
N TRP A 120 -0.42 -0.15 13.36
CA TRP A 120 -1.56 -0.90 12.83
C TRP A 120 -1.75 -2.24 13.53
N ASN A 121 -0.67 -3.02 13.67
CA ASN A 121 -0.72 -4.33 14.32
C ASN A 121 -1.10 -4.26 15.82
N ALA A 122 -0.96 -3.09 16.44
CA ALA A 122 -1.23 -2.90 17.86
C ALA A 122 -2.52 -2.11 18.16
N ALA A 123 -3.13 -1.45 17.17
CA ALA A 123 -4.12 -0.39 17.41
C ALA A 123 -5.18 -0.22 16.29
N HIS A 124 -5.33 -1.16 15.37
CA HIS A 124 -6.35 -1.06 14.31
C HIS A 124 -7.77 -1.32 14.84
N LEU A 125 -7.90 -2.06 15.94
CA LEU A 125 -9.20 -2.27 16.60
C LEU A 125 -9.47 -1.21 17.67
N LYS A 126 -10.75 -0.88 17.86
CA LYS A 126 -11.14 0.17 18.81
C LYS A 126 -10.73 -0.15 20.24
N LYS A 127 -10.96 -1.40 20.66
CA LYS A 127 -10.60 -1.89 22.00
C LYS A 127 -9.09 -1.79 22.26
N GLU A 128 -8.26 -2.01 21.26
CA GLU A 128 -6.80 -1.90 21.39
C GLU A 128 -6.39 -0.44 21.63
N ARG A 129 -7.03 0.50 20.94
CA ARG A 129 -6.83 1.93 21.18
C ARG A 129 -7.30 2.38 22.55
N GLU A 130 -8.40 1.85 23.08
CA GLU A 130 -8.86 2.15 24.45
C GLU A 130 -7.83 1.72 25.50
N VAL A 131 -7.20 0.55 25.30
CA VAL A 131 -6.10 0.06 26.15
C VAL A 131 -4.87 0.97 26.03
N LEU A 132 -4.49 1.37 24.82
CA LEU A 132 -3.35 2.28 24.60
C LEU A 132 -3.61 3.67 25.19
N SER A 133 -4.82 4.20 25.02
CA SER A 133 -5.24 5.49 25.58
C SER A 133 -5.09 5.49 27.10
N SER A 134 -5.62 4.45 27.75
CA SER A 134 -5.53 4.29 29.21
C SER A 134 -4.08 4.15 29.69
N LYS A 135 -3.23 3.44 28.92
CA LYS A 135 -1.83 3.20 29.28
C LYS A 135 -0.93 4.43 29.09
N LEU A 136 -1.15 5.20 28.04
CA LEU A 136 -0.27 6.29 27.62
C LEU A 136 -0.79 7.68 27.99
N GLY A 137 -2.05 7.79 28.43
CA GLY A 137 -2.71 9.08 28.64
C GLY A 137 -2.96 9.85 27.34
N VAL A 138 -2.94 9.17 26.18
CA VAL A 138 -3.19 9.78 24.87
C VAL A 138 -4.67 9.74 24.56
N GLY A 139 -5.23 10.84 24.06
CA GLY A 139 -6.65 10.93 23.70
C GLY A 139 -7.05 9.95 22.60
N MET A 140 -8.26 9.38 22.72
CA MET A 140 -8.80 8.43 21.74
C MET A 140 -8.89 9.02 20.33
N GLU A 141 -9.21 10.32 20.21
CA GLU A 141 -9.28 11.00 18.91
C GLU A 141 -7.94 10.97 18.16
N ALA A 142 -6.83 11.27 18.83
CA ALA A 142 -5.50 11.22 18.24
C ALA A 142 -5.14 9.79 17.80
N LEU A 143 -5.45 8.78 18.63
CA LEU A 143 -5.20 7.38 18.28
C LEU A 143 -6.07 6.91 17.10
N THR A 144 -7.33 7.31 17.04
CA THR A 144 -8.21 6.95 15.92
C THR A 144 -7.74 7.64 14.63
N SER A 145 -7.36 8.91 14.67
CA SER A 145 -6.80 9.61 13.50
C SER A 145 -5.52 8.93 12.98
N LEU A 146 -4.61 8.53 13.89
CA LEU A 146 -3.43 7.76 13.50
C LEU A 146 -3.78 6.40 12.90
N ALA A 147 -4.78 5.69 13.44
CA ALA A 147 -5.24 4.41 12.87
C ALA A 147 -5.76 4.59 11.44
N CYS A 148 -6.54 5.63 11.19
CA CYS A 148 -7.03 5.99 9.85
C CYS A 148 -5.86 6.28 8.88
N LEU A 149 -4.89 7.09 9.30
CA LEU A 149 -3.71 7.41 8.47
C LEU A 149 -2.85 6.17 8.19
N CYS A 150 -2.69 5.29 9.18
CA CYS A 150 -1.98 4.02 9.03
C CYS A 150 -2.71 3.09 8.05
N ASP A 151 -4.04 3.01 8.14
CA ASP A 151 -4.86 2.23 7.20
C ASP A 151 -4.68 2.70 5.76
N LEU A 152 -4.82 4.01 5.52
CA LEU A 152 -4.63 4.61 4.20
C LEU A 152 -3.22 4.37 3.64
N SER A 153 -2.21 4.34 4.51
CA SER A 153 -0.81 4.09 4.13
C SER A 153 -0.52 2.64 3.73
N ARG A 154 -1.48 1.72 3.91
CA ARG A 154 -1.40 0.35 3.39
C ARG A 154 -1.70 0.29 1.89
N ILE A 155 -2.35 1.32 1.34
CA ILE A 155 -2.69 1.35 -0.08
C ILE A 155 -1.42 1.63 -0.89
N GLN A 156 -1.22 0.84 -1.94
CA GLN A 156 -0.10 1.01 -2.86
C GLN A 156 -0.01 2.45 -3.39
N TRP A 157 1.21 3.00 -3.35
CA TRP A 157 1.56 4.37 -3.78
C TRP A 157 1.05 5.52 -2.89
N VAL A 158 0.45 5.24 -1.73
CA VAL A 158 0.11 6.28 -0.78
C VAL A 158 1.34 6.71 0.03
N SER A 159 1.69 7.98 -0.08
CA SER A 159 2.72 8.63 0.75
C SER A 159 2.11 9.19 2.04
N PRO A 160 2.91 9.55 3.06
CA PRO A 160 2.40 10.13 4.30
C PRO A 160 1.56 11.39 4.07
N LEU A 161 2.06 12.28 3.22
CA LEU A 161 1.36 13.52 2.84
C LEU A 161 0.06 13.23 2.10
N PHE A 162 0.07 12.23 1.23
CA PHE A 162 -1.13 11.87 0.48
C PHE A 162 -2.18 11.17 1.36
N ALA A 163 -1.76 10.36 2.34
CA ALA A 163 -2.65 9.82 3.37
C ALA A 163 -3.35 10.94 4.15
N CYS A 164 -2.62 11.99 4.55
CA CYS A 164 -3.20 13.17 5.19
C CYS A 164 -4.23 13.85 4.28
N LEU A 165 -3.92 14.05 3.00
CA LEU A 165 -4.88 14.66 2.06
C LEU A 165 -6.15 13.82 1.86
N LEU A 166 -6.04 12.49 1.83
CA LEU A 166 -7.20 11.60 1.74
C LEU A 166 -8.07 11.73 2.99
N PHE A 167 -7.44 11.67 4.17
CA PHE A 167 -8.11 11.81 5.46
C PHE A 167 -8.85 13.15 5.58
N GLU A 168 -8.17 14.25 5.22
CA GLU A 168 -8.70 15.61 5.24
C GLU A 168 -9.73 15.89 4.13
N GLY A 169 -9.70 15.07 3.08
CA GLY A 169 -10.75 14.98 2.06
C GLY A 169 -11.97 14.17 2.50
N GLY A 170 -12.00 13.67 3.74
CA GLY A 170 -13.12 12.91 4.30
C GLY A 170 -13.05 11.40 4.07
N TYR A 171 -11.91 10.86 3.62
CA TYR A 171 -11.71 9.43 3.43
C TYR A 171 -10.69 8.92 4.44
N ALA A 172 -11.17 8.24 5.47
CA ALA A 172 -10.41 7.86 6.64
C ALA A 172 -10.16 6.33 6.72
N SER A 173 -10.35 5.58 5.64
CA SER A 173 -10.04 4.14 5.61
C SER A 173 -9.85 3.59 4.20
N VAL A 174 -9.20 2.42 4.12
CA VAL A 174 -9.16 1.57 2.92
C VAL A 174 -10.56 1.27 2.40
N GLN A 175 -11.50 0.98 3.31
CA GLN A 175 -12.88 0.63 2.95
C GLN A 175 -13.63 1.78 2.28
N GLU A 176 -13.40 3.02 2.73
CA GLU A 176 -14.00 4.20 2.09
C GLU A 176 -13.37 4.48 0.74
N ILE A 177 -12.05 4.33 0.61
CA ILE A 177 -11.37 4.49 -0.67
C ILE A 177 -11.83 3.42 -1.68
N SER A 178 -11.97 2.15 -1.25
CA SER A 178 -12.39 1.07 -2.15
C SER A 178 -13.81 1.27 -2.70
N ASN A 179 -14.66 2.01 -1.99
CA ASN A 179 -16.03 2.32 -2.37
C ASN A 179 -16.20 3.70 -3.02
N ALA A 180 -15.11 4.47 -3.14
CA ALA A 180 -15.13 5.82 -3.68
C ALA A 180 -15.35 5.82 -5.21
N LYS A 181 -15.67 7.00 -5.73
CA LYS A 181 -15.67 7.26 -7.18
C LYS A 181 -14.50 8.18 -7.53
N PRO A 182 -13.81 7.98 -8.67
CA PRO A 182 -12.60 8.73 -8.99
C PRO A 182 -12.81 10.25 -8.99
N LYS A 183 -13.86 10.75 -9.64
CA LYS A 183 -14.10 12.20 -9.78
C LYS A 183 -14.39 12.90 -8.45
N PRO A 184 -15.31 12.43 -7.58
CA PRO A 184 -15.46 12.97 -6.23
C PRO A 184 -14.19 12.91 -5.39
N LEU A 185 -13.40 11.85 -5.51
CA LEU A 185 -12.16 11.70 -4.76
C LEU A 185 -11.09 12.72 -5.19
N VAL A 186 -10.96 12.97 -6.51
CA VAL A 186 -10.10 14.05 -7.04
C VAL A 186 -10.50 15.40 -6.45
N GLN A 187 -11.80 15.72 -6.46
CA GLN A 187 -12.30 16.99 -5.95
C GLN A 187 -12.00 17.14 -4.45
N ALA A 188 -12.34 16.15 -3.63
CA ALA A 188 -12.13 16.20 -2.19
C ALA A 188 -10.65 16.37 -1.81
N VAL A 189 -9.75 15.68 -2.51
CA VAL A 189 -8.31 15.82 -2.29
C VAL A 189 -7.78 17.17 -2.77
N ALA A 190 -8.29 17.70 -3.89
CA ALA A 190 -7.91 19.02 -4.36
C ALA A 190 -8.31 20.11 -3.35
N GLU A 191 -9.55 20.05 -2.86
CA GLU A 191 -10.05 20.97 -1.81
C GLU A 191 -9.24 20.86 -0.52
N ALA A 192 -8.90 19.65 -0.08
CA ALA A 192 -8.01 19.45 1.08
C ALA A 192 -6.61 20.04 0.84
N ASN A 193 -6.07 19.86 -0.37
CA ASN A 193 -4.73 20.35 -0.70
C ASN A 193 -4.68 21.87 -0.89
N GLU A 194 -5.77 22.52 -1.30
CA GLU A 194 -5.88 23.98 -1.30
C GLU A 194 -5.79 24.55 0.13
N ARG A 195 -6.35 23.86 1.12
CA ARG A 195 -6.27 24.26 2.53
C ARG A 195 -4.91 23.98 3.16
N LEU A 196 -4.30 22.84 2.82
CA LEU A 196 -3.14 22.30 3.55
C LEU A 196 -1.80 22.46 2.82
N LEU A 197 -1.82 22.69 1.51
CA LEU A 197 -0.63 22.91 0.66
C LEU A 197 0.43 21.80 0.77
N LEU A 198 0.02 20.55 0.99
CA LEU A 198 0.92 19.41 1.22
C LEU A 198 1.51 18.85 -0.07
N PHE A 199 0.87 19.07 -1.22
CA PHE A 199 1.24 18.43 -2.48
C PHE A 199 1.27 19.43 -3.64
N LYS A 200 2.33 19.38 -4.46
CA LYS A 200 2.52 20.31 -5.59
C LYS A 200 2.07 19.74 -6.95
N GLY A 201 1.82 18.43 -7.02
CA GLY A 201 1.41 17.76 -8.25
C GLY A 201 -0.09 17.85 -8.50
N LYS A 202 -0.49 17.68 -9.76
CA LYS A 202 -1.90 17.44 -10.11
C LYS A 202 -2.17 15.94 -10.04
N ILE A 203 -3.27 15.58 -9.40
CA ILE A 203 -3.72 14.19 -9.30
C ILE A 203 -4.94 14.04 -10.19
N GLY A 204 -4.84 13.20 -11.21
CA GLY A 204 -5.92 13.01 -12.17
C GLY A 204 -6.89 11.89 -11.77
N GLU A 205 -8.03 11.83 -12.45
CA GLU A 205 -9.00 10.75 -12.27
C GLU A 205 -8.40 9.36 -12.52
N LYS A 206 -7.44 9.25 -13.45
CA LYS A 206 -6.72 8.00 -13.71
C LYS A 206 -5.88 7.54 -12.51
N ASP A 207 -5.28 8.47 -11.77
CA ASP A 207 -4.48 8.14 -10.59
C ASP A 207 -5.39 7.71 -9.43
N MET A 208 -6.50 8.42 -9.24
CA MET A 208 -7.51 8.03 -8.24
C MET A 208 -8.20 6.71 -8.58
N ALA A 209 -8.47 6.42 -9.85
CA ALA A 209 -9.02 5.12 -10.25
C ALA A 209 -8.07 3.95 -9.91
N ARG A 210 -6.75 4.15 -10.11
CA ARG A 210 -5.73 3.17 -9.69
C ARG A 210 -5.69 3.02 -8.18
N LEU A 211 -5.75 4.12 -7.44
CA LEU A 211 -5.77 4.13 -5.98
C LEU A 211 -6.97 3.32 -5.44
N ILE A 212 -8.17 3.60 -5.96
CA ILE A 212 -9.41 2.90 -5.59
C ILE A 212 -9.26 1.40 -5.85
N TYR A 213 -8.77 1.01 -7.04
CA TYR A 213 -8.50 -0.39 -7.34
C TYR A 213 -7.49 -1.00 -6.36
N CYS A 214 -6.39 -0.32 -6.03
CA CYS A 214 -5.43 -0.85 -5.07
C CYS A 214 -6.04 -1.05 -3.67
N ALA A 215 -6.98 -0.19 -3.27
CA ALA A 215 -7.69 -0.32 -2.01
C ALA A 215 -8.63 -1.54 -1.98
N THR A 216 -9.26 -1.92 -3.11
CA THR A 216 -10.14 -3.11 -3.17
C THR A 216 -9.39 -4.43 -2.98
N LEU A 217 -8.06 -4.43 -3.13
CA LEU A 217 -7.23 -5.61 -2.90
C LEU A 217 -6.97 -5.87 -1.41
N LEU A 218 -7.15 -4.87 -0.56
CA LEU A 218 -6.85 -4.93 0.86
C LEU A 218 -8.09 -5.31 1.66
N TYR A 219 -7.86 -5.90 2.83
CA TYR A 219 -8.93 -6.18 3.78
C TYR A 219 -9.32 -4.93 4.56
N ALA A 220 -10.63 -4.69 4.67
CA ALA A 220 -11.22 -3.69 5.53
C ALA A 220 -11.30 -4.23 6.97
N GLU A 221 -10.40 -3.76 7.82
CA GLU A 221 -10.22 -4.25 9.20
C GLU A 221 -10.28 -3.12 10.25
N LEU A 222 -10.21 -1.85 9.82
CA LEU A 222 -10.22 -0.71 10.73
C LEU A 222 -11.60 -0.58 11.39
N GLU A 223 -11.63 -0.63 12.72
CA GLU A 223 -12.75 -0.15 13.52
C GLU A 223 -12.50 1.31 13.88
N ARG A 224 -13.52 2.17 13.95
CA ARG A 224 -13.36 3.58 14.37
C ARG A 224 -13.73 3.80 15.82
#